data_AF-A0A5C8T010-F1
#
_entry.id   AF-A0A5C8T010-F1
#
_cell.length_a   1.000
_cell.length_b   1.000
_cell.length_c   1.000
_cell.angle_alpha   90.00
_cell.angle_beta   90.00
_cell.angle_gamma   90.00
#
_symmetry.space_group_name_H-M   'P 1'
#
loop_
_entity.id
_entity.type
_entity.pdbx_description
1 polymer ?
#
loop_
_entity_poly.entity_id
_entity_poly.type
_entity_poly.pdbx_seq_one_letter_code
_entity_poly.pdbx_strand_id
1 'polypeptide(L)' 'MIPPETHLQIGSLLFEGLDQIDLTGPFEVLSRIPNATYRIYAPTAESVRDIRGLRLTPDAALA' A
#
# COMPACT_ATOMS: atom_id res chain seq x y z
N MET A 1 -21.65 -3.55 8.18
CA MET A 1 -20.93 -4.70 7.59
C MET A 1 -20.89 -4.47 6.09
N ILE A 2 -19.73 -4.65 5.44
CA ILE A 2 -19.61 -4.54 3.98
C ILE A 2 -20.21 -5.82 3.36
N PRO A 3 -21.07 -5.75 2.34
CA PRO A 3 -21.63 -6.95 1.71
C PRO A 3 -20.55 -7.84 1.05
N PRO A 4 -20.61 -9.19 1.15
CA PRO A 4 -19.58 -10.09 0.65
C PRO A 4 -19.28 -9.98 -0.86
N GLU A 5 -20.29 -9.62 -1.65
CA GLU A 5 -20.21 -9.43 -3.10
C GLU A 5 -19.57 -8.09 -3.50
N THR A 6 -19.43 -7.15 -2.57
CA THR A 6 -18.79 -5.86 -2.85
C THR A 6 -17.29 -6.07 -2.98
N HIS A 7 -16.74 -5.87 -4.18
CA HIS A 7 -15.30 -5.91 -4.39
C HIS A 7 -14.62 -4.73 -3.68
N LEU A 8 -13.71 -5.01 -2.76
CA LEU A 8 -13.02 -3.98 -1.98
C LEU A 8 -11.81 -3.42 -2.72
N GLN A 9 -11.67 -2.09 -2.72
CA GLN A 9 -10.46 -1.40 -3.20
C GLN A 9 -9.76 -0.79 -1.99
N ILE A 10 -8.54 -1.22 -1.72
CA ILE A 10 -7.74 -0.78 -0.58
C ILE A 10 -6.47 -0.12 -1.13
N GLY A 11 -6.16 1.07 -0.64
CA GLY A 11 -4.98 1.83 -1.04
C GLY A 11 -4.10 2.15 0.16
N SER A 12 -2.78 2.11 -0.02
CA SER A 12 -1.84 2.72 0.92
C SER A 12 -0.92 3.69 0.21
N LEU A 13 -0.54 4.75 0.91
CA LEU A 13 0.33 5.78 0.38
C LEU A 13 1.77 5.51 0.82
N LEU A 14 2.64 5.41 -0.17
CA LEU A 14 4.07 5.28 0.00
C LEU A 14 4.72 6.63 -0.32
N PHE A 15 5.53 7.13 0.60
CA PHE A 15 6.24 8.41 0.49
C PHE A 15 7.58 8.34 1.23
N GLU A 16 8.51 9.23 0.88
CA GLU A 16 9.84 9.29 1.48
C GLU A 16 9.76 9.56 2.99
N GLY A 17 10.52 8.79 3.78
CA GLY A 17 10.55 8.93 5.23
C GLY A 17 9.33 8.36 5.96
N LEU A 18 8.48 7.58 5.29
CA LEU A 18 7.49 6.73 5.94
C LEU A 18 8.19 5.73 6.90
N ASP A 19 7.60 5.41 8.06
CA ASP A 19 7.95 4.19 8.78
C ASP A 19 7.31 2.99 8.07
N GLN A 20 8.15 2.14 7.45
CA GLN A 20 7.64 1.09 6.57
C GLN A 20 6.69 0.12 7.27
N ILE A 21 6.80 -0.08 8.60
CA ILE A 21 5.93 -1.03 9.31
C ILE A 21 4.47 -0.59 9.36
N ASP A 22 4.23 0.72 9.32
CA ASP A 22 2.87 1.28 9.28
C ASP A 22 2.17 0.97 7.94
N LEU A 23 2.94 0.68 6.89
CA LEU A 23 2.43 0.23 5.60
C LEU A 23 2.45 -1.30 5.48
N THR A 24 3.58 -1.93 5.77
CA THR A 24 3.77 -3.37 5.55
C THR A 24 3.02 -4.24 6.56
N GLY A 25 2.77 -3.74 7.77
CA GLY A 25 1.93 -4.39 8.78
C GLY A 25 0.50 -4.57 8.29
N PRO A 26 -0.23 -3.49 7.94
CA PRO A 26 -1.56 -3.60 7.34
C PRO A 26 -1.56 -4.34 6.00
N PHE A 27 -0.55 -4.16 5.15
CA PHE A 27 -0.43 -4.88 3.88
C PHE A 27 -0.52 -6.41 4.06
N GLU A 28 0.23 -6.96 5.02
CA GLU A 28 0.29 -8.42 5.26
C GLU A 28 -1.08 -9.03 5.61
N VAL A 29 -1.98 -8.22 6.20
CA VAL A 29 -3.34 -8.63 6.57
C VAL A 29 -4.34 -8.31 5.46
N LEU A 30 -4.37 -7.07 5.00
CA LEU A 30 -5.42 -6.55 4.10
C LEU A 30 -5.29 -7.10 2.67
N SER A 31 -4.07 -7.42 2.21
CA SER A 31 -3.84 -8.04 0.89
C SER A 31 -4.45 -9.44 0.77
N ARG A 32 -4.77 -10.09 1.90
CA ARG A 32 -5.33 -11.46 1.96
C ARG A 32 -6.85 -11.50 2.01
N ILE A 33 -7.51 -10.33 2.05
CA ILE A 33 -8.97 -10.27 2.07
C ILE A 33 -9.52 -10.82 0.74
N PRO A 34 -10.43 -11.81 0.75
CA PRO A 34 -11.06 -12.30 -0.48
C PRO A 34 -11.86 -11.21 -1.18
N ASN A 35 -11.94 -11.27 -2.51
CA ASN A 35 -12.66 -10.28 -3.32
C ASN A 35 -12.21 -8.83 -3.06
N ALA A 36 -10.90 -8.63 -2.83
CA ALA A 36 -10.30 -7.32 -2.66
C ALA A 36 -9.11 -7.13 -3.59
N THR A 37 -8.87 -5.88 -3.96
CA THR A 37 -7.61 -5.43 -4.54
C THR A 37 -6.94 -4.48 -3.56
N TYR A 38 -5.66 -4.72 -3.29
CA TYR A 38 -4.79 -3.80 -2.55
C TYR A 38 -3.77 -3.20 -3.51
N ARG A 39 -3.56 -1.88 -3.47
CA ARG A 39 -2.53 -1.17 -4.25
C ARG A 39 -1.74 -0.19 -3.39
N ILE A 40 -0.44 -0.13 -3.62
CA ILE A 40 0.46 0.86 -3.06
C ILE A 40 0.60 2.01 -4.07
N TYR A 41 0.23 3.21 -3.65
CA TYR A 41 0.31 4.42 -4.47
C TYR A 41 1.40 5.34 -3.95
N ALA A 42 2.06 6.06 -4.84
CA ALA A 42 3.02 7.11 -4.47
C ALA A 42 2.93 8.31 -5.43
N PRO A 43 3.57 9.45 -5.12
CA PRO A 43 3.61 10.59 -6.03
C PRO A 43 4.26 10.27 -7.39
N THR A 44 5.24 9.36 -7.43
CA THR A 44 5.93 8.90 -8.65
C THR A 44 6.02 7.37 -8.65
N ALA A 45 6.45 6.76 -9.76
CA ALA A 45 6.71 5.32 -9.83
C ALA A 45 8.09 4.91 -9.29
N GLU A 46 8.87 5.87 -8.77
CA GLU A 46 10.22 5.62 -8.26
C GLU A 46 10.18 5.01 -6.86
N SER A 47 11.22 4.25 -6.51
CA SER A 47 11.36 3.74 -5.14
C SER A 47 11.61 4.88 -4.16
N VAL A 48 10.97 4.83 -2.99
CA VAL A 48 11.22 5.74 -1.88
C VAL A 48 11.94 5.01 -0.74
N ARG A 49 12.56 5.76 0.17
CA ARG A 49 13.21 5.22 1.36
C ARG A 49 12.35 5.41 2.60
N ASP A 50 12.34 4.41 3.46
CA ASP A 50 11.77 4.52 4.80
C ASP A 50 12.73 5.26 5.76
N ILE A 51 12.30 5.48 7.00
CA ILE A 51 13.11 6.13 8.05
C ILE A 51 14.40 5.36 8.42
N ARG A 52 14.55 4.10 8.00
CA ARG A 52 15.71 3.23 8.28
C ARG A 52 16.54 2.90 7.03
N GLY A 53 16.19 3.45 5.87
CA GLY A 53 16.87 3.26 4.59
C GLY A 53 16.41 2.05 3.75
N LEU A 54 15.38 1.30 4.18
CA LEU A 54 14.71 0.31 3.32
C LEU A 54 14.08 1.03 2.12
N ARG A 55 14.22 0.44 0.93
CA ARG A 55 13.57 0.95 -0.27
C ARG A 55 12.32 0.16 -0.60
N LEU A 56 11.24 0.87 -0.89
CA LEU A 56 9.98 0.30 -1.38
C LEU A 56 9.62 0.95 -2.72
N THR A 57 9.04 0.17 -3.62
CA THR A 57 8.56 0.65 -4.93
C THR A 57 7.03 0.60 -4.93
N PRO A 58 6.34 1.65 -5.39
CA PRO A 58 4.88 1.67 -5.48
C PRO A 58 4.38 0.79 -6.63
N ASP A 59 3.10 0.37 -6.55
CA ASP A 59 2.41 -0.31 -7.65
C ASP A 59 1.95 0.69 -8.73
N ALA A 60 1.59 1.91 -8.32
CA ALA A 60 1.10 2.96 -9.22
C ALA A 60 1.49 4.36 -8.74
N ALA A 61 1.78 5.24 -9.69
CA ALA A 61 1.90 6.67 -9.44
C ALA A 61 0.51 7.34 -9.39
N LEU A 62 0.35 8.38 -8.58
CA LEU A 62 -0.83 9.25 -8.57
C LEU A 62 -0.70 10.44 -9.55
N ALA A 63 0.50 10.69 -10.07
CA ALA A 63 0.80 11.74 -11.05
C ALA A 63 0.74 11.22 -12.49
#